data_AF-A0A2G0Q9V4-F1
#
_entry.id   AF-A0A2G0Q9V4-F1
#
_cell.length_a   1.000
_cell.length_b   1.000
_cell.length_c   1.000
_cell.angle_alpha   90.00
_cell.angle_beta   90.00
_cell.angle_gamma   90.00
#
_symmetry.space_group_name_H-M   'P 1'
#
loop_
_entity.id
_entity.type
_entity.pdbx_description
1 polymer ?
#
loop_
_entity_poly.entity_id
_entity_poly.type
_entity_poly.pdbx_seq_one_letter_code
_entity_poly.pdbx_strand_id
1 'polypeptide(L)'
;MATTTLHFPDIKNGWYISYFFQKFAGYDYTVKIQDSATGENYATWYKSGSEWNSKDSNSFLYTGENGNLICIVDCPSSSQLDNTWAESLIVPSSGEPTLGRTYCAAFEDHGGKLEYNNLFVCLVGWKYNDEPWDVSH
;
A
#
# COMPACT_ATOMS: atom_id res chain seq x y z
N MET A 1 3.42 -10.57 -18.59
CA MET A 1 3.60 -10.30 -17.15
C MET A 1 4.16 -8.92 -16.99
N ALA A 2 3.37 -8.04 -16.39
CA ALA A 2 3.79 -6.71 -15.98
C ALA A 2 3.92 -6.66 -14.45
N THR A 3 4.95 -5.97 -13.97
CA THR A 3 5.24 -5.80 -12.55
C THR A 3 5.52 -4.32 -12.30
N THR A 4 5.00 -3.79 -11.19
CA THR A 4 5.27 -2.44 -10.72
C THR A 4 5.69 -2.47 -9.26
N THR A 5 6.66 -1.65 -8.88
CA THR A 5 7.08 -1.48 -7.49
C THR A 5 6.78 -0.06 -7.05
N LEU A 6 5.99 0.06 -6.00
CA LEU A 6 5.72 1.30 -5.28
C LEU A 6 6.71 1.41 -4.13
N HIS A 7 7.31 2.58 -3.96
CA HIS A 7 8.29 2.85 -2.91
C HIS A 7 7.67 3.79 -1.87
N PHE A 8 7.91 3.52 -0.58
CA PHE A 8 7.39 4.32 0.52
C PHE A 8 8.56 4.94 1.34
N PRO A 9 9.32 5.90 0.76
CA PRO A 9 10.60 6.35 1.32
C PRO A 9 10.48 7.03 2.69
N ASP A 10 9.31 7.60 3.03
CA ASP A 10 9.12 8.28 4.31
C ASP A 10 8.64 7.36 5.44
N ILE A 11 8.38 6.07 5.16
CA ILE A 11 8.02 5.11 6.20
C ILE A 11 9.23 4.77 7.05
N LYS A 12 9.05 4.77 8.37
CA LYS A 12 10.14 4.58 9.33
C LYS A 12 9.93 3.33 10.18
N ASN A 13 11.04 2.76 10.64
CA ASN A 13 11.05 1.69 11.62
C ASN A 13 10.17 2.05 12.84
N GLY A 14 9.41 1.07 13.33
CA GLY A 14 8.50 1.22 14.46
C GLY A 14 7.19 1.93 14.12
N TRP A 15 6.93 2.31 12.87
CA TRP A 15 5.63 2.82 12.47
C TRP A 15 4.61 1.69 12.34
N TYR A 16 3.38 1.98 12.72
CA TYR A 16 2.27 1.08 12.42
C TYR A 16 1.78 1.40 11.01
N ILE A 17 1.64 0.37 10.20
CA ILE A 17 1.27 0.46 8.80
C ILE A 17 -0.08 -0.21 8.63
N SER A 18 -1.05 0.53 8.11
CA SER A 18 -2.34 0.01 7.66
C SER A 18 -2.39 0.03 6.15
N TYR A 19 -2.97 -0.99 5.54
CA TYR A 19 -3.15 -1.04 4.08
C TYR A 19 -4.58 -1.38 3.71
N PHE A 20 -4.95 -1.02 2.49
CA PHE A 20 -6.18 -1.40 1.82
C PHE A 20 -5.89 -1.71 0.35
N PHE A 21 -6.34 -2.88 -0.11
CA PHE A 21 -6.30 -3.27 -1.50
C PHE A 21 -7.72 -3.46 -2.02
N GLN A 22 -7.97 -3.03 -3.25
CA GLN A 22 -9.24 -3.30 -3.92
C GLN A 22 -9.05 -3.52 -5.41
N LYS A 23 -9.60 -4.62 -5.93
CA LYS A 23 -9.50 -5.01 -7.33
C LYS A 23 -10.87 -4.88 -8.00
N PHE A 24 -10.95 -4.12 -9.09
CA PHE A 24 -12.08 -4.02 -10.02
C PHE A 24 -11.66 -4.39 -11.44
N ALA A 25 -11.21 -5.63 -11.64
CA ALA A 25 -10.69 -6.08 -12.93
C ALA A 25 -10.92 -7.57 -13.17
N GLY A 26 -10.74 -7.98 -14.43
CA GLY A 26 -10.84 -9.38 -14.86
C GLY A 26 -9.51 -10.14 -14.85
N TYR A 27 -8.37 -9.49 -14.55
CA TYR A 27 -7.05 -10.12 -14.52
C TYR A 27 -6.65 -10.59 -13.13
N ASP A 28 -5.68 -11.50 -13.08
CA ASP A 28 -5.06 -11.93 -11.83
C ASP A 28 -4.13 -10.83 -11.31
N TYR A 29 -4.10 -10.67 -9.99
CA TYR A 29 -3.20 -9.76 -9.31
C TYR A 29 -2.55 -10.42 -8.10
N THR A 30 -1.27 -10.15 -7.92
CA THR A 30 -0.57 -10.39 -6.66
C THR A 30 -0.02 -9.07 -6.15
N VAL A 31 -0.36 -8.72 -4.91
CA VAL A 31 0.15 -7.54 -4.21
C VAL A 31 0.98 -8.03 -3.03
N LYS A 32 2.23 -7.56 -2.90
CA LYS A 32 3.12 -7.90 -1.79
C LYS A 32 3.64 -6.63 -1.14
N ILE A 33 3.53 -6.53 0.17
CA ILE A 33 4.22 -5.52 0.96
C ILE A 33 5.43 -6.19 1.60
N GLN A 34 6.62 -5.66 1.33
CA GLN A 34 7.87 -6.23 1.81
C GLN A 34 8.92 -5.17 2.11
N ASP A 35 9.92 -5.54 2.91
CA ASP A 35 11.16 -4.78 3.03
C ASP A 35 12.07 -5.08 1.82
N SER A 36 12.53 -4.04 1.13
CA SER A 36 13.35 -4.18 -0.07
C SER A 36 14.76 -4.68 0.20
N ALA A 37 15.29 -4.50 1.41
CA ALA A 37 16.66 -4.90 1.76
C ALA A 37 16.70 -6.33 2.29
N THR A 38 15.74 -6.73 3.13
CA THR A 38 15.72 -8.06 3.76
C THR A 38 14.85 -9.08 3.03
N GLY A 39 13.89 -8.62 2.22
CA GLY A 39 12.85 -9.47 1.63
C GLY A 39 11.80 -9.93 2.64
N GLU A 40 11.78 -9.39 3.86
CA GLU A 40 10.75 -9.69 4.85
C GLU A 40 9.38 -9.28 4.31
N ASN A 41 8.46 -10.23 4.26
CA ASN A 41 7.12 -10.03 3.72
C ASN A 41 6.12 -9.73 4.84
N TYR A 42 5.52 -8.54 4.80
CA TYR A 42 4.52 -8.09 5.76
C TYR A 42 3.09 -8.44 5.33
N ALA A 43 2.82 -8.47 4.03
CA ALA A 43 1.52 -8.84 3.49
C ALA A 43 1.66 -9.44 2.10
N THR A 44 0.83 -10.44 1.80
CA THR A 44 0.65 -10.95 0.44
C THR A 44 -0.83 -11.13 0.17
N TRP A 45 -1.30 -10.56 -0.93
CA TRP A 45 -2.68 -10.67 -1.36
C TRP A 45 -2.72 -11.10 -2.82
N TYR A 46 -3.26 -12.29 -3.05
CA TYR A 46 -3.55 -12.80 -4.38
C TYR A 46 -5.05 -12.74 -4.63
N LYS A 47 -5.43 -12.31 -5.84
CA LYS A 47 -6.80 -12.43 -6.33
C LYS A 47 -6.81 -12.87 -7.79
N SER A 48 -7.63 -13.89 -8.05
CA SER A 48 -7.87 -14.40 -9.40
C SER A 48 -8.76 -13.45 -10.19
N GLY A 49 -8.68 -13.51 -11.51
CA GLY A 49 -9.46 -12.74 -12.47
C GLY A 49 -10.97 -12.90 -12.28
N SER A 50 -11.43 -14.09 -11.89
CA SER A 50 -12.83 -14.40 -11.60
C SER A 50 -13.39 -13.68 -10.38
N GLU A 51 -12.53 -13.20 -9.47
CA GLU A 51 -12.96 -12.52 -8.24
C GLU A 51 -13.06 -11.00 -8.48
N TRP A 52 -14.17 -10.58 -9.10
CA TRP A 52 -14.48 -9.16 -9.34
C TRP A 52 -14.80 -8.42 -8.02
N ASN A 53 -14.34 -7.17 -7.89
CA ASN A 53 -14.57 -6.31 -6.70
C ASN A 53 -14.09 -6.94 -5.37
N SER A 54 -12.90 -7.52 -5.41
CA SER A 54 -12.27 -8.11 -4.21
C SER A 54 -11.54 -7.04 -3.41
N LYS A 55 -11.52 -7.19 -2.09
CA LYS A 55 -10.87 -6.25 -1.18
C LYS A 55 -10.19 -6.96 -0.02
N ASP A 56 -9.14 -6.33 0.51
CA ASP A 56 -8.44 -6.76 1.71
C ASP A 56 -7.84 -5.56 2.45
N SER A 57 -7.75 -5.66 3.76
CA SER A 57 -7.14 -4.63 4.59
C SER A 57 -6.63 -5.24 5.88
N ASN A 58 -5.44 -4.85 6.30
CA ASN A 58 -4.88 -5.25 7.57
C ASN A 58 -3.89 -4.20 8.05
N SER A 59 -3.22 -4.47 9.16
CA SER A 59 -2.14 -3.63 9.67
C SER A 59 -1.02 -4.45 10.30
N PHE A 60 0.17 -3.86 10.34
CA PHE A 60 1.36 -4.46 10.93
C PHE A 60 2.30 -3.39 11.50
N LEU A 61 3.14 -3.79 12.45
CA LEU A 61 4.25 -2.96 12.91
C LEU A 61 5.43 -3.14 11.94
N TYR A 62 5.93 -2.05 11.36
CA TYR A 62 7.10 -2.12 10.48
C TYR A 62 8.40 -2.22 11.27
N THR A 63 9.16 -3.27 11.01
CA THR A 63 10.39 -3.63 11.73
C THR A 63 11.66 -3.48 10.89
N GLY A 64 11.54 -3.16 9.59
CA GLY A 64 12.66 -2.93 8.68
C GLY A 64 13.31 -1.55 8.83
N GLU A 65 14.32 -1.26 8.01
CA GLU A 65 15.01 0.03 8.05
C GLU A 65 14.19 1.16 7.40
N ASN A 66 14.44 2.41 7.81
CA ASN A 66 13.71 3.55 7.27
C ASN A 66 13.80 3.63 5.74
N GLY A 67 12.64 3.78 5.10
CA GLY A 67 12.50 3.96 3.65
C GLY A 67 12.57 2.68 2.81
N ASN A 68 12.76 1.50 3.44
CA ASN A 68 12.87 0.23 2.71
C ASN A 68 11.53 -0.47 2.48
N LEU A 69 10.42 0.04 3.02
CA LEU A 69 9.11 -0.54 2.75
C LEU A 69 8.72 -0.29 1.29
N ILE A 70 8.38 -1.36 0.58
CA ILE A 70 7.90 -1.34 -0.80
C ILE A 70 6.63 -2.16 -0.97
N CYS A 71 5.87 -1.87 -2.02
CA CYS A 71 4.76 -2.70 -2.47
C CYS A 71 5.00 -3.14 -3.92
N ILE A 72 5.03 -4.44 -4.16
CA ILE A 72 5.14 -5.02 -5.49
C ILE A 72 3.76 -5.45 -5.96
N VAL A 73 3.38 -5.03 -7.16
CA VAL A 73 2.15 -5.43 -7.83
C VAL A 73 2.51 -6.20 -9.09
N ASP A 74 2.12 -7.46 -9.14
CA ASP A 74 2.27 -8.33 -10.30
C ASP A 74 0.92 -8.56 -10.98
N CYS A 75 0.86 -8.36 -12.29
CA CYS A 75 -0.25 -8.75 -13.15
C CYS A 75 0.27 -9.67 -14.27
N PRO A 76 0.22 -11.01 -14.10
CA PRO A 76 0.82 -11.94 -15.06
C PRO A 76 0.15 -11.91 -16.44
N SER A 77 -1.17 -11.72 -16.45
CA SER A 77 -2.00 -11.71 -17.66
C SER A 77 -1.89 -10.44 -18.49
N SER A 78 -1.29 -9.37 -17.96
CA SER A 78 -1.04 -8.14 -18.71
C SER A 78 0.39 -8.03 -19.24
N SER A 79 0.54 -7.26 -20.31
CA SER A 79 1.83 -6.81 -20.85
C SER A 79 2.24 -5.42 -20.36
N GLN A 80 1.31 -4.66 -19.76
CA GLN A 80 1.55 -3.32 -19.25
C GLN A 80 0.76 -3.11 -17.94
N LEU A 81 1.38 -2.45 -16.98
CA LEU A 81 0.75 -2.09 -15.72
C LEU A 81 1.22 -0.68 -15.38
N ASP A 82 0.32 0.28 -15.52
CA ASP A 82 0.58 1.68 -15.18
C ASP A 82 -0.16 2.04 -13.91
N ASN A 83 0.24 3.14 -13.27
CA ASN A 83 -0.48 3.67 -12.12
C ASN A 83 -0.47 5.19 -12.08
N THR A 84 -1.49 5.73 -11.41
CA THR A 84 -1.47 7.08 -10.83
C THR A 84 -1.05 6.99 -9.37
N TRP A 85 -0.56 8.09 -8.81
CA TRP A 85 -0.03 8.15 -7.45
C TRP A 85 -0.49 9.43 -6.74
N ALA A 86 -0.95 9.27 -5.50
CA ALA A 86 -1.24 10.37 -4.61
C ALA A 86 -0.65 10.08 -3.22
N GLU A 87 -0.04 11.10 -2.62
CA GLU A 87 0.56 11.02 -1.29
C GLU A 87 0.25 12.28 -0.48
N SER A 88 0.19 12.12 0.85
CA SER A 88 -0.06 13.25 1.75
C SER A 88 0.56 13.02 3.13
N LEU A 89 0.87 14.12 3.81
CA LEU A 89 1.27 14.12 5.21
C LEU A 89 0.04 14.01 6.10
N ILE A 90 0.15 13.25 7.19
CA ILE A 90 -0.84 13.31 8.28
C ILE A 90 -0.31 14.34 9.27
N VAL A 91 -0.94 15.52 9.29
CA VAL A 91 -0.64 16.62 10.21
C VAL A 91 -1.91 16.99 10.97
N PRO A 92 -1.81 17.33 12.27
CA PRO A 92 -2.94 17.88 13.02
C PRO A 92 -3.31 19.25 12.46
N SER A 93 -4.52 19.72 12.76
CA SER A 93 -4.98 21.05 12.35
C SER A 93 -4.14 22.20 12.92
N SER A 94 -3.39 21.95 14.00
CA SER A 94 -2.38 22.87 14.55
C SER A 94 -1.14 23.05 13.67
N GLY A 95 -1.00 22.26 12.60
CA GLY A 95 0.10 22.32 11.63
C GLY A 95 1.25 21.36 11.93
N GLU A 96 1.57 21.12 13.20
CA GLU A 96 2.68 20.25 13.64
C GLU A 96 2.31 19.47 14.92
N PRO A 97 2.96 18.32 15.21
CA PRO A 97 3.97 17.65 14.38
C PRO A 97 3.37 16.81 13.25
N THR A 98 4.15 16.51 12.20
CA THR A 98 3.82 15.41 11.27
C THR A 98 3.69 14.08 12.02
N LEU A 99 2.51 13.46 11.95
CA LEU A 99 2.15 12.20 12.62
C LEU A 99 2.31 10.97 11.73
N GLY A 100 2.30 11.16 10.40
CA GLY A 100 2.30 10.04 9.46
C GLY A 100 2.28 10.43 7.99
N ARG A 101 2.00 9.42 7.16
CA ARG A 101 1.94 9.49 5.69
C ARG A 101 0.78 8.65 5.17
N THR A 102 0.20 9.10 4.07
CA THR A 102 -0.74 8.32 3.25
C THR A 102 -0.20 8.21 1.84
N TYR A 103 -0.40 7.04 1.23
CA TYR A 103 -0.06 6.74 -0.15
C TYR A 103 -1.23 6.01 -0.78
N CYS A 104 -1.65 6.42 -1.97
CA CYS A 104 -2.71 5.79 -2.73
C CYS A 104 -2.28 5.68 -4.19
N ALA A 105 -2.25 4.46 -4.70
CA ALA A 105 -2.01 4.16 -6.10
C ALA A 105 -3.26 3.56 -6.72
N ALA A 106 -3.61 4.01 -7.92
CA ALA A 106 -4.66 3.43 -8.74
C ALA A 106 -4.07 2.94 -10.06
N PHE A 107 -4.28 1.66 -10.38
CA PHE A 107 -3.62 0.95 -11.45
C PHE A 107 -4.53 0.75 -12.66
N GLU A 108 -3.89 0.67 -13.83
CA GLU A 108 -4.46 0.33 -15.12
C GLU A 108 -3.66 -0.83 -15.73
N ASP A 109 -4.35 -1.92 -16.05
CA ASP A 109 -3.73 -3.14 -16.61
C ASP A 109 -3.84 -3.25 -18.13
N HIS A 110 -4.42 -2.25 -18.80
CA HIS A 110 -4.58 -2.20 -20.27
C HIS A 110 -5.35 -3.39 -20.84
N GLY A 111 -6.13 -4.10 -20.01
CA GLY A 111 -6.96 -5.23 -20.44
C GLY A 111 -8.29 -4.82 -21.08
N GLY A 112 -8.62 -3.54 -21.07
CA GLY A 112 -9.89 -3.01 -21.55
C GLY A 112 -9.90 -1.49 -21.70
N LYS A 113 -10.95 -0.86 -21.17
CA LYS A 113 -11.07 0.59 -21.18
C LYS A 113 -10.10 1.19 -20.16
N LEU A 114 -9.37 2.23 -20.55
CA LEU A 114 -8.44 2.93 -19.67
C LEU A 114 -9.21 3.81 -18.68
N GLU A 115 -9.21 3.42 -17.42
CA GLU A 115 -9.97 4.08 -16.33
C GLU A 115 -9.16 4.24 -15.04
N TYR A 116 -7.99 3.61 -14.91
CA TYR A 116 -7.12 3.69 -13.71
C TYR A 116 -7.88 3.35 -12.42
N ASN A 117 -8.67 2.28 -12.46
CA ASN A 117 -9.44 1.80 -11.31
C ASN A 117 -9.41 0.27 -11.17
N ASN A 118 -8.60 -0.43 -11.98
CA ASN A 118 -8.50 -1.89 -12.02
C ASN A 118 -8.02 -2.47 -10.69
N LEU A 119 -7.08 -1.77 -10.05
CA LEU A 119 -6.59 -2.08 -8.72
C LEU A 119 -6.27 -0.78 -7.96
N PHE A 120 -6.64 -0.74 -6.69
CA PHE A 120 -6.22 0.28 -5.73
C PHE A 120 -5.29 -0.34 -4.69
N VAL A 121 -4.21 0.37 -4.40
CA VAL A 121 -3.28 0.09 -3.30
C VAL A 121 -3.16 1.35 -2.46
N CYS A 122 -3.74 1.32 -1.26
CA CYS A 122 -3.65 2.41 -0.30
C CYS A 122 -2.86 1.95 0.93
N LEU A 123 -1.96 2.80 1.42
CA LEU A 123 -1.14 2.57 2.59
C LEU A 123 -1.15 3.82 3.47
N VAL A 124 -1.34 3.61 4.76
CA VAL A 124 -1.25 4.64 5.79
C VAL A 124 -0.19 4.21 6.78
N GLY A 125 0.80 5.05 7.01
CA GLY A 125 1.80 4.84 8.06
C GLY A 125 1.67 5.94 9.11
N TRP A 126 1.63 5.55 10.38
CA TRP A 126 1.66 6.51 11.49
C TRP A 126 2.73 6.13 12.51
N LYS A 127 3.30 7.16 13.14
CA LYS A 127 4.21 6.97 14.25
C LYS A 127 3.45 6.29 15.39
N TYR A 128 3.84 5.08 15.74
CA TYR A 128 3.35 4.42 16.94
C TYR A 128 4.09 5.03 18.14
N ASN A 129 3.37 5.72 19.01
CA ASN A 129 3.90 6.12 20.30
C ASN A 129 3.43 5.07 21.31
N ASP A 130 4.38 4.35 21.92
CA ASP A 130 4.12 3.36 22.99
C ASP A 130 3.63 3.97 24.31
N GLU A 131 3.29 5.26 24.32
CA GLU A 131 2.74 5.88 25.53
C GLU A 131 1.28 5.44 25.69
N PRO A 132 0.91 4.80 26.80
CA PRO A 132 -0.48 4.45 27.05
C PRO A 132 -1.32 5.73 26.99
N TRP A 133 -2.42 5.68 26.23
CA TRP A 133 -3.42 6.74 26.23
C TRP A 133 -3.87 6.95 27.68
N ASP A 134 -3.46 8.06 28.28
CA ASP A 134 -3.97 8.47 29.57
C ASP A 134 -5.44 8.88 29.36
N VAL A 135 -6.33 7.91 29.58
CA VAL A 135 -7.79 8.08 29.47
C VAL A 135 -8.38 8.82 30.67
N SER A 136 -7.57 9.56 31.44
CA SER A 136 -8.07 10.44 32.49
C SER A 136 -8.54 11.80 31.92
N HIS A 137 -9.83 11.86 31.57
CA HIS A 137 -10.59 13.10 31.46
C HIS A 137 -11.77 13.08 32.42
#